data_AF-A0AAW0DWT5-F1
#
_entry.id   AF-A0AAW0DWT5-F1
#
_cell.length_a   1.000
_cell.length_b   1.000
_cell.length_c   1.000
_cell.angle_alpha   90.00
_cell.angle_beta   90.00
_cell.angle_gamma   90.00
#
_symmetry.space_group_name_H-M   'P 1'
#
loop_
_entity.id
_entity.type
_entity.pdbx_description
1 polymer ?
#
loop_
_entity_poly.entity_id
_entity_poly.type
_entity_poly.pdbx_seq_one_letter_code
_entity_poly.pdbx_strand_id
1 'polypeptide(L)'
;MAEELWRTDLEPTVAGILTGNEPLTFAAHAAVYSKIFNYVAEGKAKGSSEESQAQIYTQVQTFLDEHTKRIASAAPTSDDGELATYYDTEWDRFSSGAAVLHRLLNYLNRHYVFRKRAEGHLNIVTIRNLALGSWRENVFEPLSPRLEKASPNQEQVESIRNRLNSEELLDDKFKEMRITSPQPA
;
A
#
# COMPACT_ATOMS: atom_id res chain seq x y z
N MET A 1 6.34 -12.42 19.03
CA MET A 1 5.89 -13.21 17.86
C MET A 1 5.46 -12.29 16.72
N ALA A 2 4.31 -11.62 16.79
CA ALA A 2 3.85 -10.71 15.72
C ALA A 2 4.74 -9.48 15.52
N GLU A 3 5.03 -8.76 16.60
CA GLU A 3 5.91 -7.59 16.60
C GLU A 3 7.35 -7.95 16.20
N GLU A 4 7.78 -9.16 16.56
CA GLU A 4 9.10 -9.66 16.21
C GLU A 4 9.20 -9.92 14.71
N LEU A 5 8.25 -10.67 14.13
CA LEU A 5 8.15 -10.89 12.69
C LEU A 5 8.07 -9.57 11.91
N TRP A 6 7.28 -8.62 12.42
CA TRP A 6 7.17 -7.30 11.82
C TRP A 6 8.53 -6.60 11.77
N ARG A 7 9.18 -6.46 12.92
CA ARG A 7 10.42 -5.70 13.06
C ARG A 7 11.61 -6.35 12.34
N THR A 8 11.72 -7.68 12.36
CA THR A 8 12.90 -8.37 11.81
C THR A 8 12.84 -8.58 10.31
N ASP A 9 11.65 -8.84 9.77
CA ASP A 9 11.50 -9.32 8.40
C ASP A 9 10.66 -8.40 7.54
N LEU A 10 9.47 -8.01 8.03
CA LEU A 10 8.52 -7.27 7.21
C LEU A 10 8.92 -5.82 7.05
N GLU A 11 9.14 -5.10 8.14
CA GLU A 11 9.44 -3.67 8.11
C GLU A 11 10.66 -3.33 7.24
N PRO A 12 11.82 -4.01 7.33
CA PRO A 12 12.96 -3.74 6.46
C PRO A 12 12.65 -4.03 4.99
N THR A 13 11.91 -5.11 4.72
CA THR A 13 11.53 -5.49 3.36
C THR A 13 10.56 -4.47 2.74
N VAL A 14 9.53 -4.08 3.50
CA VAL A 14 8.54 -3.09 3.07
C VAL A 14 9.23 -1.73 2.87
N ALA A 15 10.12 -1.33 3.76
CA ALA A 15 10.93 -0.12 3.60
C ALA A 15 11.80 -0.18 2.35
N GLY A 16 12.50 -1.28 2.10
CA GLY A 16 13.34 -1.46 0.91
C GLY A 16 12.52 -1.39 -0.39
N ILE A 17 11.33 -1.99 -0.41
CA ILE A 17 10.39 -1.95 -1.54
C ILE A 17 9.87 -0.52 -1.79
N LEU A 18 9.40 0.18 -0.76
CA LEU A 18 8.81 1.52 -0.92
C LEU A 18 9.86 2.59 -1.20
N THR A 19 11.08 2.41 -0.69
CA THR A 19 12.22 3.27 -1.03
C THR A 19 12.90 2.84 -2.32
N GLY A 20 12.47 1.81 -3.04
CA GLY A 20 13.11 1.41 -4.31
C GLY A 20 14.64 1.23 -4.26
N ASN A 21 15.22 1.14 -3.06
CA ASN A 21 16.67 1.08 -2.84
C ASN A 21 17.20 -0.32 -3.15
N GLU A 22 16.33 -1.32 -3.13
CA GLU A 22 16.69 -2.70 -3.42
C GLU A 22 15.57 -3.40 -4.22
N PRO A 23 15.85 -3.89 -5.44
CA PRO A 23 14.90 -4.72 -6.15
C PRO A 23 14.68 -6.01 -5.37
N LEU A 24 13.43 -6.26 -4.96
CA LEU A 24 13.07 -7.45 -4.21
C LEU A 24 13.35 -8.70 -5.06
N THR A 25 14.39 -9.44 -4.72
CA THR A 25 14.72 -10.70 -5.42
C THR A 25 13.61 -11.72 -5.21
N PHE A 26 13.45 -12.64 -6.16
CA PHE A 26 12.46 -13.73 -6.01
C PHE A 26 12.68 -14.54 -4.72
N ALA A 27 13.94 -14.78 -4.35
CA ALA A 27 14.28 -15.49 -3.12
C ALA A 27 13.86 -14.71 -1.86
N ALA A 28 14.13 -13.40 -1.80
CA ALA A 28 13.69 -12.54 -0.70
C ALA A 28 12.15 -12.47 -0.62
N HIS A 29 11.48 -12.30 -1.77
CA HIS A 29 10.03 -12.36 -1.86
C HIS A 29 9.48 -13.68 -1.31
N ALA A 30 10.00 -14.82 -1.78
CA ALA A 30 9.53 -16.15 -1.36
C ALA A 30 9.76 -16.39 0.15
N ALA A 31 10.89 -15.95 0.69
CA ALA A 31 11.20 -16.07 2.11
C ALA A 31 10.22 -15.27 2.97
N VAL A 32 10.02 -13.99 2.66
CA VAL A 32 9.11 -13.11 3.43
C VAL A 32 7.66 -13.55 3.26
N TYR A 33 7.24 -13.90 2.05
CA TYR A 33 5.91 -14.45 1.77
C TYR A 33 5.64 -15.70 2.60
N SER A 34 6.59 -16.64 2.65
CA SER A 34 6.44 -17.89 3.42
C SER A 34 6.32 -17.61 4.91
N LYS A 35 7.05 -16.63 5.44
CA LYS A 35 6.94 -16.22 6.85
C LYS A 35 5.57 -15.61 7.17
N ILE A 36 5.07 -14.71 6.32
CA ILE A 36 3.72 -14.14 6.45
C ILE A 36 2.69 -15.27 6.40
N PHE A 37 2.81 -16.16 5.41
CA PHE A 37 1.91 -17.28 5.23
C PHE A 37 1.88 -18.16 6.49
N ASN A 38 3.05 -18.59 6.99
CA ASN A 38 3.15 -19.40 8.19
C ASN A 38 2.53 -18.70 9.40
N TYR A 39 2.88 -17.44 9.66
CA TYR A 39 2.33 -16.70 10.79
C TYR A 39 0.79 -16.54 10.71
N VAL A 40 0.27 -16.18 9.54
CA VAL A 40 -1.17 -15.99 9.33
C VAL A 40 -1.95 -17.31 9.31
N ALA A 41 -1.36 -18.37 8.73
CA ALA A 41 -1.97 -19.69 8.61
C ALA A 41 -1.86 -20.53 9.88
N GLU A 42 -0.74 -20.49 10.61
CA GLU A 42 -0.55 -21.16 11.90
C GLU A 42 -1.50 -20.61 12.96
N GLY A 43 -1.86 -19.32 12.89
CA GLY A 43 -2.92 -18.76 13.71
C GLY A 43 -4.26 -19.50 13.56
N LYS A 44 -4.54 -20.14 12.42
CA LYS A 44 -5.77 -20.95 12.22
C LYS A 44 -5.79 -22.21 13.06
N ALA A 45 -4.63 -22.85 13.25
CA ALA A 45 -4.52 -24.06 14.06
C ALA A 45 -4.74 -23.80 15.56
N LYS A 46 -4.60 -22.54 16.01
CA LYS A 46 -4.73 -22.13 17.42
C LYS A 46 -5.95 -21.24 17.71
N GLY A 47 -6.84 -21.02 16.75
CA GLY A 47 -8.01 -20.14 16.91
C GLY A 47 -7.71 -18.63 17.01
N SER A 48 -6.45 -18.20 16.81
CA SER A 48 -5.98 -16.81 16.91
C SER A 48 -5.66 -16.17 15.54
N SER A 49 -6.09 -16.82 14.44
CA SER A 49 -5.77 -16.39 13.06
C SER A 49 -6.25 -14.99 12.74
N GLU A 50 -7.42 -14.60 13.24
CA GLU A 50 -8.01 -13.31 12.94
C GLU A 50 -7.25 -12.16 13.59
N GLU A 51 -6.92 -12.31 14.87
CA GLU A 51 -6.15 -11.31 15.62
C GLU A 51 -4.77 -11.09 14.99
N SER A 52 -4.11 -12.18 14.60
CA SER A 52 -2.82 -12.14 13.90
C SER A 52 -2.90 -11.42 12.54
N GLN A 53 -3.98 -11.65 11.78
CA GLN A 53 -4.23 -10.96 10.50
C GLN A 53 -4.49 -9.47 10.70
N ALA A 54 -5.34 -9.13 11.67
CA ALA A 54 -5.66 -7.74 12.01
C ALA A 54 -4.40 -6.99 12.46
N GLN A 55 -3.54 -7.63 13.27
CA GLN A 55 -2.30 -7.03 13.74
C GLN A 55 -1.35 -6.68 12.59
N ILE A 56 -1.12 -7.60 11.64
CA ILE A 56 -0.29 -7.30 10.46
C ILE A 56 -0.93 -6.18 9.63
N TYR A 57 -2.24 -6.22 9.39
CA TYR A 57 -2.93 -5.18 8.62
C TYR A 57 -2.72 -3.80 9.24
N THR A 58 -2.92 -3.68 10.56
CA THR A 58 -2.71 -2.43 11.30
C THR A 58 -1.25 -1.99 11.26
N GLN A 59 -0.27 -2.89 11.40
CA GLN A 59 1.15 -2.54 11.28
C GLN A 59 1.51 -2.00 9.90
N VAL A 60 0.97 -2.60 8.84
CA VAL A 60 1.14 -2.10 7.46
C VAL A 60 0.53 -0.71 7.31
N GLN A 61 -0.68 -0.49 7.85
CA GLN A 61 -1.32 0.82 7.84
C GLN A 61 -0.47 1.88 8.53
N THR A 62 -0.04 1.62 9.78
CA THR A 62 0.79 2.55 10.55
C THR A 62 2.08 2.88 9.82
N PHE A 63 2.73 1.88 9.22
CA PHE A 63 3.96 2.09 8.47
C PHE A 63 3.75 2.94 7.21
N LEU A 64 2.69 2.69 6.44
CA LEU A 64 2.35 3.49 5.26
C LEU A 64 2.08 4.95 5.65
N ASP A 65 1.35 5.19 6.73
CA ASP A 65 1.06 6.54 7.23
C ASP A 65 2.35 7.24 7.68
N GLU A 66 3.21 6.57 8.44
CA GLU A 66 4.49 7.15 8.86
C GLU A 66 5.41 7.43 7.68
N HIS A 67 5.50 6.51 6.73
CA HIS A 67 6.34 6.65 5.55
C HIS A 67 5.89 7.81 4.67
N THR A 68 4.59 7.92 4.41
CA THR A 68 4.02 9.00 3.60
C THR A 68 4.15 10.36 4.30
N LYS A 69 3.98 10.43 5.63
CA LYS A 69 4.27 11.65 6.40
C LYS A 69 5.74 12.08 6.30
N ARG A 70 6.68 11.12 6.32
CA ARG A 70 8.11 11.42 6.13
C ARG A 70 8.37 12.00 4.73
N ILE A 71 7.76 11.46 3.68
CA ILE A 71 7.87 12.00 2.32
C ILE A 71 7.37 13.45 2.28
N ALA A 72 6.18 13.72 2.80
CA ALA A 72 5.65 15.08 2.82
C ALA A 72 6.55 16.06 3.61
N SER A 73 7.11 15.62 4.73
CA SER A 73 8.03 16.43 5.53
C SER A 73 9.38 16.72 4.87
N ALA A 74 9.80 15.86 3.94
CA ALA A 74 11.05 16.01 3.19
C ALA A 74 10.87 16.84 1.90
N ALA A 75 9.65 17.25 1.58
CA ALA A 75 9.37 18.05 0.40
C ALA A 75 10.10 19.40 0.46
N PRO A 76 10.72 19.85 -0.65
CA PRO A 76 11.42 21.14 -0.70
C PRO A 76 10.46 22.27 -0.34
N THR A 77 10.92 23.27 0.42
CA THR A 77 10.12 24.41 0.88
C THR A 77 10.39 25.71 0.14
N SER A 78 11.55 25.78 -0.55
CA SER A 78 12.10 27.03 -1.08
C SER A 78 11.77 27.30 -2.56
N ASP A 79 11.53 26.24 -3.36
CA ASP A 79 11.26 26.35 -4.78
C ASP A 79 10.08 25.43 -5.18
N ASP A 80 9.15 26.05 -5.90
CA ASP A 80 7.93 25.47 -6.41
C ASP A 80 8.19 24.53 -7.60
N GLY A 81 9.19 24.82 -8.45
CA GLY A 81 9.59 23.93 -9.55
C GLY A 81 10.27 22.64 -9.06
N GLU A 82 11.07 22.75 -8.00
CA GLU A 82 11.66 21.60 -7.32
C GLU A 82 10.60 20.71 -6.65
N LEU A 83 9.52 21.30 -6.13
CA LEU A 83 8.42 20.57 -5.50
C LEU A 83 7.69 19.64 -6.48
N ALA A 84 7.40 20.09 -7.70
CA ALA A 84 6.71 19.27 -8.70
C ALA A 84 7.57 18.06 -9.11
N THR A 85 8.85 18.30 -9.37
CA THR A 85 9.81 17.24 -9.72
C THR A 85 9.98 16.23 -8.58
N TYR A 86 10.08 16.72 -7.34
CA TYR A 86 10.14 15.90 -6.14
C TYR A 86 8.90 15.01 -6.02
N TYR A 87 7.71 15.60 -6.18
CA TYR A 87 6.45 14.87 -6.09
C TYR A 87 6.35 13.74 -7.12
N ASP A 88 6.63 14.03 -8.39
CA ASP A 88 6.57 13.02 -9.46
C ASP A 88 7.52 11.85 -9.20
N THR A 89 8.75 12.16 -8.75
CA THR A 89 9.77 11.16 -8.44
C THR A 89 9.36 10.24 -7.28
N GLU A 90 8.92 10.83 -6.17
CA GLU A 90 8.50 10.04 -5.00
C GLU A 90 7.19 9.29 -5.27
N TRP A 91 6.29 9.84 -6.08
CA TRP A 91 5.05 9.16 -6.48
C TRP A 91 5.33 7.91 -7.31
N ASP A 92 6.17 8.00 -8.34
CA ASP A 92 6.46 6.84 -9.20
C ASP A 92 7.18 5.74 -8.41
N ARG A 93 8.09 6.12 -7.50
CA ARG A 93 8.76 5.21 -6.56
C ARG A 93 7.79 4.54 -5.60
N PHE A 94 6.97 5.33 -4.91
CA PHE A 94 6.00 4.84 -3.92
C PHE A 94 4.92 3.97 -4.58
N SER A 95 4.34 4.41 -5.69
CA SER A 95 3.29 3.68 -6.40
C SER A 95 3.83 2.34 -6.95
N SER A 96 5.06 2.29 -7.46
CA SER A 96 5.70 1.04 -7.86
C SER A 96 5.93 0.11 -6.67
N GLY A 97 6.46 0.64 -5.56
CA GLY A 97 6.66 -0.09 -4.31
C GLY A 97 5.35 -0.65 -3.74
N ALA A 98 4.28 0.15 -3.72
CA ALA A 98 2.97 -0.26 -3.23
C ALA A 98 2.36 -1.40 -4.07
N ALA A 99 2.67 -1.48 -5.38
CA ALA A 99 2.23 -2.60 -6.22
C ALA A 99 2.98 -3.89 -5.87
N VAL A 100 4.29 -3.81 -5.57
CA VAL A 100 5.08 -4.94 -5.06
C VAL A 100 4.57 -5.37 -3.68
N LEU A 101 4.33 -4.42 -2.78
CA LEU A 101 3.81 -4.67 -1.43
C LEU A 101 2.45 -5.38 -1.48
N HIS A 102 1.55 -4.94 -2.37
CA HIS A 102 0.26 -5.60 -2.59
C HIS A 102 0.43 -7.08 -2.97
N ARG A 103 1.37 -7.40 -3.87
CA ARG A 103 1.65 -8.78 -4.28
C ARG A 103 2.22 -9.61 -3.12
N LEU A 104 3.17 -9.04 -2.38
CA LEU A 104 3.76 -9.69 -1.21
C LEU A 104 2.70 -10.03 -0.14
N LEU A 105 1.75 -9.13 0.08
CA LEU A 105 0.67 -9.29 1.05
C LEU A 105 -0.64 -9.82 0.43
N ASN A 106 -0.58 -10.43 -0.75
CA ASN A 106 -1.77 -10.95 -1.44
C ASN A 106 -2.53 -12.01 -0.61
N TYR A 107 -1.82 -12.78 0.23
CA TYR A 107 -2.46 -13.72 1.14
C TYR A 107 -3.35 -13.01 2.17
N LEU A 108 -2.89 -11.88 2.72
CA LEU A 108 -3.66 -11.04 3.64
C LEU A 108 -4.87 -10.42 2.92
N ASN A 109 -4.68 -9.91 1.69
CA ASN A 109 -5.78 -9.40 0.87
C ASN A 109 -6.87 -10.47 0.64
N ARG A 110 -6.47 -11.69 0.30
CA ARG A 110 -7.40 -12.78 -0.03
C ARG A 110 -8.16 -13.32 1.18
N HIS A 111 -7.54 -13.40 2.34
CA HIS A 111 -8.11 -14.13 3.48
C HIS A 111 -8.60 -13.23 4.61
N TYR A 112 -8.01 -12.04 4.79
CA TYR A 112 -8.44 -11.09 5.80
C TYR A 112 -9.33 -10.00 5.19
N VAL A 113 -8.81 -9.24 4.21
CA VAL A 113 -9.52 -8.09 3.63
C VAL A 113 -10.84 -8.52 2.97
N PHE A 114 -10.80 -9.53 2.09
CA PHE A 114 -12.00 -10.03 1.43
C PHE A 114 -13.07 -10.49 2.44
N ARG A 115 -12.66 -11.23 3.47
CA ARG A 115 -13.56 -11.73 4.51
C ARG A 115 -14.15 -10.58 5.33
N LYS A 116 -13.33 -9.65 5.80
CA LYS A 116 -13.78 -8.48 6.57
C LYS A 116 -14.77 -7.61 5.79
N ARG A 117 -14.54 -7.43 4.49
CA ARG A 117 -15.50 -6.73 3.62
C ARG A 117 -16.82 -7.49 3.46
N ALA A 118 -16.78 -8.82 3.34
CA ALA A 118 -17.98 -9.65 3.29
C ALA A 118 -18.79 -9.60 4.61
N GLU A 119 -18.11 -9.40 5.74
CA GLU A 119 -18.70 -9.16 7.06
C GLU A 119 -19.26 -7.72 7.22
N GLY A 120 -19.08 -6.83 6.23
CA GLY A 120 -19.60 -5.46 6.22
C GLY A 120 -18.61 -4.38 6.67
N HIS A 121 -17.34 -4.72 6.92
CA HIS A 121 -16.32 -3.75 7.32
C HIS A 121 -15.79 -2.97 6.10
N LEU A 122 -16.46 -1.89 5.73
CA LEU A 122 -16.13 -1.06 4.56
C LEU A 122 -14.81 -0.30 4.69
N ASN A 123 -14.36 -0.05 5.92
CA ASN A 123 -13.09 0.61 6.23
C ASN A 123 -11.86 -0.30 6.01
N ILE A 124 -12.06 -1.60 5.80
CA ILE A 124 -10.98 -2.53 5.46
C ILE A 124 -10.86 -2.60 3.94
N VAL A 125 -9.73 -2.13 3.42
CA VAL A 125 -9.46 -2.06 1.98
C VAL A 125 -8.25 -2.91 1.61
N THR A 126 -7.99 -3.08 0.30
CA THR A 126 -6.79 -3.81 -0.14
C THR A 126 -5.54 -3.06 0.28
N ILE A 127 -4.41 -3.75 0.42
CA ILE A 127 -3.12 -3.11 0.72
C ILE A 127 -2.74 -2.04 -0.32
N ARG A 128 -3.17 -2.21 -1.59
CA ARG A 128 -2.97 -1.18 -2.63
C ARG A 128 -3.74 0.07 -2.26
N ASN A 129 -5.04 -0.05 -2.02
CA ASN A 129 -5.91 1.09 -1.69
C ASN A 129 -5.53 1.74 -0.36
N LEU A 130 -5.06 0.96 0.60
CA LEU A 130 -4.51 1.49 1.85
C LEU A 130 -3.31 2.41 1.58
N ALA A 131 -2.36 1.96 0.76
CA ALA A 131 -1.19 2.76 0.39
C ALA A 131 -1.58 4.03 -0.40
N LEU A 132 -2.52 3.92 -1.34
CA LEU A 132 -3.01 5.06 -2.12
C LEU A 132 -3.76 6.07 -1.24
N GLY A 133 -4.57 5.60 -0.29
CA GLY A 133 -5.23 6.42 0.72
C GLY A 133 -4.23 7.18 1.59
N SER A 134 -3.24 6.48 2.15
CA SER A 134 -2.17 7.12 2.95
C SER A 134 -1.41 8.17 2.14
N TRP A 135 -1.14 7.93 0.85
CA TRP A 135 -0.51 8.94 -0.01
C TRP A 135 -1.39 10.16 -0.23
N ARG A 136 -2.69 9.94 -0.52
CA ARG A 136 -3.67 11.01 -0.73
C ARG A 136 -3.73 11.91 0.50
N GLU A 137 -3.94 11.32 1.68
CA GLU A 137 -4.13 12.04 2.94
C GLU A 137 -2.83 12.70 3.45
N ASN A 138 -1.69 12.01 3.39
CA ASN A 138 -0.47 12.48 4.05
C ASN A 138 0.49 13.23 3.12
N VAL A 139 0.41 13.05 1.79
CA VAL A 139 1.33 13.69 0.82
C VAL A 139 0.57 14.65 -0.09
N PHE A 140 -0.45 14.17 -0.79
CA PHE A 140 -1.13 14.98 -1.79
C PHE A 140 -1.90 16.13 -1.15
N GLU A 141 -2.77 15.90 -0.17
CA GLU A 141 -3.56 16.97 0.46
C GLU A 141 -2.70 18.08 1.07
N PRO A 142 -1.61 17.79 1.83
CA PRO A 142 -0.75 18.83 2.38
C PRO A 142 0.05 19.61 1.32
N LEU A 143 0.42 18.95 0.21
CA LEU A 143 1.24 19.57 -0.83
C LEU A 143 0.41 20.20 -1.97
N SER A 144 -0.86 19.81 -2.15
CA SER A 144 -1.73 20.29 -3.24
C SER A 144 -1.78 21.80 -3.35
N PRO A 145 -1.95 22.58 -2.26
CA PRO A 145 -2.00 24.05 -2.37
C PRO A 145 -0.71 24.67 -2.88
N ARG A 146 0.43 24.01 -2.65
CA ARG A 146 1.74 24.44 -3.13
C ARG A 146 1.98 23.96 -4.56
N LEU A 147 1.65 22.70 -4.86
CA LEU A 147 1.72 22.14 -6.22
C LEU A 147 0.85 22.91 -7.22
N GLU A 148 -0.32 23.39 -6.79
CA GLU A 148 -1.22 24.22 -7.60
C GLU A 148 -0.68 25.63 -7.85
N LYS A 149 0.03 26.21 -6.87
CA LYS A 149 0.69 27.52 -7.02
C LYS A 149 1.97 27.43 -7.83
N ALA A 150 2.66 26.31 -7.69
CA ALA A 150 3.95 26.05 -8.27
C ALA A 150 3.93 25.91 -9.79
N SER A 151 2.75 25.84 -10.42
CA SER A 151 2.68 25.42 -11.80
C SER A 151 1.71 26.20 -12.69
N PRO A 152 2.14 26.52 -13.92
CA PRO A 152 1.28 26.59 -15.10
C PRO A 152 0.58 25.25 -15.46
N ASN A 153 0.89 24.12 -14.80
CA ASN A 153 0.40 22.78 -15.16
C ASN A 153 -0.74 22.26 -14.25
N GLN A 154 -1.92 22.89 -14.28
CA GLN A 154 -3.14 22.31 -13.68
C GLN A 154 -3.42 20.89 -14.21
N GLU A 155 -3.02 20.60 -15.45
CA GLU A 155 -3.18 19.29 -16.09
C GLU A 155 -2.36 18.18 -15.41
N GLN A 156 -1.17 18.48 -14.86
CA GLN A 156 -0.36 17.48 -14.14
C GLN A 156 -1.02 17.12 -12.80
N VAL A 157 -1.46 18.12 -12.03
CA VAL A 157 -2.16 17.91 -10.75
C VAL A 157 -3.45 17.11 -10.97
N GLU A 158 -4.19 17.43 -12.04
CA GLU A 158 -5.40 16.70 -12.40
C GLU A 158 -5.11 15.29 -12.92
N SER A 159 -4.02 15.09 -13.66
CA SER A 159 -3.53 13.76 -14.06
C SER A 159 -3.16 12.89 -12.85
N ILE A 160 -2.47 13.46 -11.86
CA ILE A 160 -2.14 12.79 -10.59
C ILE A 160 -3.42 12.40 -9.83
N ARG A 161 -4.38 13.33 -9.73
CA ARG A 161 -5.69 13.08 -9.10
C ARG A 161 -6.45 11.96 -9.83
N ASN A 162 -6.42 11.95 -11.15
CA ASN A 162 -7.03 10.91 -11.98
C ASN A 162 -6.29 9.57 -11.88
N ARG A 163 -4.96 9.54 -11.76
CA ARG A 163 -4.18 8.33 -11.51
C ARG A 163 -4.54 7.69 -10.16
N LEU A 164 -4.65 8.50 -9.10
CA LEU A 164 -5.10 8.05 -7.77
C LEU A 164 -6.51 7.46 -7.81
N ASN A 165 -7.44 8.10 -8.52
CA ASN A 165 -8.84 7.66 -8.62
C ASN A 165 -9.03 6.45 -9.56
N SER A 166 -8.25 6.32 -10.63
CA SER A 166 -8.37 5.24 -11.61
C SER A 166 -7.81 3.91 -11.11
N GLU A 167 -6.74 3.91 -10.31
CA GLU A 167 -6.23 2.70 -9.69
C GLU A 167 -7.16 2.14 -8.62
N GLU A 168 -7.86 3.00 -7.87
CA GLU A 168 -8.91 2.61 -6.92
C GLU A 168 -10.07 1.86 -7.63
N LEU A 169 -10.38 2.26 -8.86
CA LEU A 169 -11.42 1.69 -9.74
C LEU A 169 -11.04 0.35 -10.39
N LEU A 170 -9.76 0.09 -10.63
CA LEU A 170 -9.30 -1.19 -11.19
C LEU A 170 -9.56 -2.35 -10.23
N ASP A 171 -9.33 -2.14 -8.94
CA ASP A 171 -9.59 -3.13 -7.89
C ASP A 171 -11.09 -3.48 -7.79
N ASP A 172 -11.99 -2.54 -8.11
CA ASP A 172 -13.43 -2.82 -8.19
C ASP A 172 -13.81 -3.61 -9.45
N LYS A 173 -13.21 -3.32 -10.61
CA LYS A 173 -13.44 -4.11 -11.84
C LYS A 173 -12.93 -5.55 -11.77
N PHE A 174 -11.81 -5.79 -11.08
CA PHE A 174 -11.31 -7.15 -10.85
C PHE A 174 -12.24 -7.98 -9.95
N LYS A 175 -13.09 -7.35 -9.12
CA LYS A 175 -14.14 -8.04 -8.35
C LYS A 175 -15.25 -8.53 -9.27
N GLU A 176 -15.72 -7.70 -10.20
CA GLU A 176 -16.78 -8.06 -11.14
C GLU A 176 -16.36 -9.18 -12.10
N MET A 177 -15.11 -9.17 -12.57
CA MET A 177 -14.57 -10.20 -13.46
C MET A 177 -14.35 -11.56 -12.78
N ARG A 178 -14.20 -11.64 -11.44
CA ARG A 178 -14.03 -12.92 -10.73
C ARG A 178 -15.34 -13.56 -10.26
N ILE A 179 -16.43 -12.80 -10.20
CA ILE A 179 -17.77 -13.33 -9.88
C ILE A 179 -18.38 -14.09 -11.07
N THR A 180 -17.88 -13.85 -12.30
CA THR A 180 -18.40 -14.43 -13.55
C THR A 180 -17.65 -15.68 -14.03
N SER A 181 -16.60 -16.12 -13.34
CA SER A 181 -15.92 -17.38 -13.66
C SER A 181 -16.71 -18.58 -13.11
N PRO A 182 -17.10 -19.57 -13.93
CA PRO A 182 -17.85 -20.72 -13.46
C PRO A 182 -16.96 -21.56 -12.53
N GLN A 183 -17.47 -21.85 -11.33
CA GLN A 183 -16.86 -22.80 -10.40
C GLN A 183 -16.79 -24.18 -11.08
N PRO A 184 -15.63 -24.86 -11.11
CA PRO A 184 -15.58 -26.23 -11.58
C PRO A 184 -16.42 -27.12 -10.65
N ALA A 185 -17.19 -28.01 -11.28
CA ALA A 185 -18.13 -28.95 -10.64
C ALA A 185 -17.44 -29.93 -9.69
#